data_AF-A0AAU1CT14-F1
#
_entry.id   AF-A0AAU1CT14-F1
#
_cell.length_a   1.000
_cell.length_b   1.000
_cell.length_c   1.000
_cell.angle_alpha   90.00
_cell.angle_beta   90.00
_cell.angle_gamma   90.00
#
_symmetry.space_group_name_H-M   'P 1'
#
loop_
_entity.id
_entity.type
_entity.pdbx_description
1 polymer ?
#
loop_
_entity_poly.entity_id
_entity_poly.type
_entity_poly.pdbx_seq_one_letter_code
_entity_poly.pdbx_strand_id
1 'polypeptide(L)'
;MARLFGRLRRTAGARFRGTETITAFAVGTALALATFTFQTAQVWVDEGSHATALRWFLPSALAAAVMLLASTFLLGYLLLRGRPAAAAQDPYRQYADGIIAMGRVLHEERRDPALLRLRANSSLTLHVWGFHRERVLLGTWALESAQFTDDRLTEASVLIDDLGWANYLLGNEEAITNIQRAITRLEGLPPTLFEPQKSTLIAKAHRHLGVIRTAQSDTLVDSEFDQARRALEDIQSLAPQEVQVDLTHLAHAEALAIASMLDVNTSGTIRRSDTEGTRLLRQALSLVRQATEGFRSAGDQGRYAKSLVLEVRILEALHEVEVARQLAPLRDRAVAASVWSRPDGALFITGR
;
A
#
# COMPACT_ATOMS: atom_id res chain seq x y z
N MET A 1 -30.12 13.40 -1.40
CA MET A 1 -30.24 11.92 -1.42
C MET A 1 -30.85 11.34 -2.70
N ALA A 2 -31.80 12.00 -3.38
CA ALA A 2 -32.44 11.46 -4.59
C ALA A 2 -31.52 11.27 -5.84
N ARG A 3 -30.37 11.96 -5.89
CA ARG A 3 -29.42 11.83 -7.03
C ARG A 3 -28.41 10.68 -6.90
N LEU A 4 -28.24 10.09 -5.71
CA LEU A 4 -27.32 8.95 -5.51
C LEU A 4 -27.96 7.61 -5.92
N PHE A 5 -29.27 7.44 -5.72
CA PHE A 5 -30.00 6.23 -6.14
C PHE A 5 -30.15 6.10 -7.66
N GLY A 6 -30.08 7.21 -8.41
CA GLY A 6 -30.19 7.21 -9.88
C GLY A 6 -28.95 6.65 -10.61
N ARG A 7 -27.74 6.75 -10.01
CA ARG A 7 -26.51 6.25 -10.64
C ARG A 7 -26.26 4.76 -10.36
N LEU A 8 -26.63 4.24 -9.19
CA LEU A 8 -26.52 2.81 -8.88
C LEU A 8 -27.48 1.94 -9.71
N ARG A 9 -28.63 2.50 -10.14
CA ARG A 9 -29.58 1.78 -11.02
C ARG A 9 -29.11 1.67 -12.47
N ARG A 10 -28.25 2.60 -12.95
CA ARG A 10 -27.74 2.58 -14.34
C ARG A 10 -26.57 1.63 -14.55
N THR A 11 -25.73 1.40 -13.55
CA THR A 11 -24.60 0.46 -13.65
C THR A 11 -25.01 -0.99 -13.44
N ALA A 12 -26.04 -1.26 -12.61
CA ALA A 12 -26.62 -2.59 -12.47
C ALA A 12 -27.41 -3.02 -13.74
N GLY A 13 -28.14 -2.09 -14.37
CA GLY A 13 -28.93 -2.37 -15.58
C GLY A 13 -28.11 -2.66 -16.84
N ALA A 14 -26.86 -2.20 -16.91
CA ALA A 14 -25.99 -2.44 -18.07
C ALA A 14 -25.35 -3.85 -18.07
N ARG A 15 -25.05 -4.42 -16.90
CA ARG A 15 -24.51 -5.78 -16.80
C ARG A 15 -25.57 -6.87 -17.01
N PHE A 16 -26.83 -6.61 -16.63
CA PHE A 16 -27.94 -7.55 -16.81
C PHE A 16 -28.35 -7.74 -18.28
N ARG A 17 -28.28 -6.67 -19.10
CA ARG A 17 -28.70 -6.73 -20.50
C ARG A 17 -27.81 -7.63 -21.37
N GLY A 18 -26.51 -7.70 -21.08
CA GLY A 18 -25.56 -8.48 -21.88
C GLY A 18 -25.68 -10.00 -21.73
N THR A 19 -26.05 -10.48 -20.53
CA THR A 19 -26.34 -11.90 -20.30
C THR A 19 -27.63 -12.33 -20.97
N GLU A 20 -28.67 -11.50 -20.89
CA GLU A 20 -29.97 -11.79 -21.52
C GLU A 20 -29.85 -11.86 -23.05
N THR A 21 -29.04 -11.00 -23.68
CA THR A 21 -28.82 -11.06 -25.13
C THR A 21 -28.05 -12.30 -25.56
N ILE A 22 -27.01 -12.71 -24.82
CA ILE A 22 -26.23 -13.91 -25.13
C ILE A 22 -27.07 -15.17 -24.93
N THR A 23 -27.85 -15.26 -23.85
CA THR A 23 -28.73 -16.40 -23.61
C THR A 23 -29.84 -16.46 -24.65
N ALA A 24 -30.47 -15.34 -25.00
CA ALA A 24 -31.48 -15.29 -26.06
C ALA A 24 -30.91 -15.68 -27.43
N PHE A 25 -29.70 -15.23 -27.77
CA PHE A 25 -29.01 -15.60 -29.00
C PHE A 25 -28.65 -17.09 -29.03
N ALA A 26 -28.13 -17.64 -27.93
CA ALA A 26 -27.76 -19.06 -27.84
C ALA A 26 -29.00 -19.97 -27.94
N VAL A 27 -30.09 -19.62 -27.24
CA VAL A 27 -31.36 -20.34 -27.32
C VAL A 27 -31.96 -20.25 -28.73
N GLY A 28 -31.96 -19.07 -29.34
CA GLY A 28 -32.43 -18.88 -30.71
C GLY A 28 -31.63 -19.68 -31.73
N THR A 29 -30.30 -19.72 -31.59
CA THR A 29 -29.41 -20.51 -32.46
C THR A 29 -29.64 -22.02 -32.29
N ALA A 30 -29.80 -22.49 -31.05
CA ALA A 30 -30.10 -23.90 -30.78
C ALA A 30 -31.45 -24.33 -31.36
N LEU A 31 -32.48 -23.49 -31.24
CA LEU A 31 -33.80 -23.74 -31.83
C LEU A 31 -33.74 -23.76 -33.36
N ALA A 32 -33.00 -22.83 -33.98
CA ALA A 32 -32.82 -22.80 -35.43
C ALA A 32 -32.12 -24.06 -35.94
N LEU A 33 -31.03 -24.48 -35.28
CA LEU A 33 -30.32 -25.72 -35.63
C LEU A 33 -31.18 -26.96 -35.41
N ALA A 34 -31.90 -27.06 -34.30
CA ALA A 34 -32.81 -28.17 -34.04
C ALA A 34 -33.91 -28.27 -35.09
N THR A 35 -34.50 -27.14 -35.50
CA THR A 35 -35.54 -27.07 -36.53
C THR A 35 -34.99 -27.46 -37.90
N PHE A 36 -33.81 -26.95 -38.28
CA PHE A 36 -33.14 -27.31 -39.53
C PHE A 36 -32.84 -28.81 -39.58
N THR A 37 -32.24 -29.36 -38.51
CA THR A 37 -31.88 -30.80 -38.45
C THR A 37 -33.13 -31.68 -38.49
N PHE A 38 -34.21 -31.27 -37.83
CA PHE A 38 -35.50 -31.94 -37.89
C PHE A 38 -36.05 -31.96 -39.32
N GLN A 39 -36.09 -30.80 -39.99
CA GLN A 39 -36.62 -30.70 -41.37
C GLN A 39 -35.77 -31.51 -42.35
N THR A 40 -34.44 -31.44 -42.27
CA THR A 40 -33.55 -32.22 -43.15
C THR A 40 -33.71 -33.73 -42.93
N ALA A 41 -33.78 -34.18 -41.68
CA ALA A 41 -34.00 -35.58 -41.36
C ALA A 41 -35.39 -36.05 -41.80
N GLN A 42 -36.42 -35.21 -41.66
CA GLN A 42 -37.77 -35.53 -42.12
C GLN A 42 -37.82 -35.69 -43.65
N VAL A 43 -37.19 -34.79 -44.41
CA VAL A 43 -37.10 -34.91 -45.88
C VAL A 43 -36.43 -36.23 -46.29
N TRP A 44 -35.33 -36.60 -45.64
CA TRP A 44 -34.63 -37.86 -45.91
C TRP A 44 -35.46 -39.10 -45.58
N VAL A 45 -36.23 -39.07 -44.48
CA VAL A 45 -37.09 -40.20 -44.11
C VAL A 45 -38.32 -40.28 -45.01
N ASP A 46 -38.84 -39.14 -45.47
CA ASP A 46 -40.00 -39.06 -46.37
C ASP A 46 -39.68 -39.56 -47.80
N GLU A 47 -38.42 -39.49 -48.21
CA GLU A 47 -37.92 -40.03 -49.50
C GLU A 47 -37.69 -41.56 -49.47
N GLY A 48 -37.69 -42.20 -48.29
CA GLY A 48 -37.50 -43.65 -48.13
C GLY A 48 -38.78 -44.42 -47.77
N SER A 49 -38.84 -45.73 -48.05
CA SER A 49 -39.98 -46.61 -47.68
C SER A 49 -39.95 -47.05 -46.20
N HIS A 50 -39.71 -46.11 -45.30
CA HIS A 50 -39.52 -46.40 -43.87
C HIS A 50 -40.86 -46.47 -43.11
N ALA A 51 -40.92 -47.33 -42.08
CA ALA A 51 -42.09 -47.48 -41.23
C ALA A 51 -42.46 -46.16 -40.53
N THR A 52 -43.77 -45.89 -40.39
CA THR A 52 -44.35 -44.61 -39.95
C THR A 52 -43.82 -44.09 -38.61
N ALA A 53 -43.30 -44.97 -37.75
CA ALA A 53 -42.67 -44.59 -36.49
C ALA A 53 -41.31 -43.89 -36.67
N LEU A 54 -40.47 -44.35 -37.60
CA LEU A 54 -39.14 -43.77 -37.86
C LEU A 54 -39.22 -42.33 -38.37
N ARG A 55 -40.32 -42.00 -39.07
CA ARG A 55 -40.63 -40.67 -39.60
C ARG A 55 -40.69 -39.57 -38.54
N TRP A 56 -41.14 -39.92 -37.34
CA TRP A 56 -41.28 -38.97 -36.23
C TRP A 56 -40.16 -39.11 -35.21
N PHE A 57 -39.74 -40.35 -34.92
CA PHE A 57 -38.74 -40.58 -33.87
C PHE A 57 -37.34 -40.09 -34.24
N LEU A 58 -36.88 -40.30 -35.49
CA LEU A 58 -35.50 -39.96 -35.86
C LEU A 58 -35.26 -38.43 -35.90
N PRO A 59 -36.13 -37.62 -36.53
CA PRO A 59 -35.96 -36.16 -36.51
C PRO A 59 -36.08 -35.57 -35.11
N SER A 60 -37.03 -36.06 -34.30
CA SER A 60 -37.21 -35.60 -32.92
C SER A 60 -36.03 -35.95 -32.01
N ALA A 61 -35.44 -37.14 -32.16
CA ALA A 61 -34.28 -37.56 -31.40
C ALA A 61 -33.04 -36.69 -31.73
N LEU A 62 -32.82 -36.35 -33.00
CA LEU A 62 -31.74 -35.47 -33.42
C LEU A 62 -31.92 -34.04 -32.89
N ALA A 63 -33.14 -33.49 -32.98
CA ALA A 63 -33.46 -32.19 -32.43
C ALA A 63 -33.25 -32.14 -30.90
N ALA A 64 -33.67 -33.19 -30.18
CA ALA A 64 -33.47 -33.31 -28.74
C ALA A 64 -31.97 -33.38 -28.37
N ALA A 65 -31.16 -34.10 -29.14
CA ALA A 65 -29.72 -34.19 -28.93
C ALA A 65 -29.02 -32.82 -29.09
N VAL A 66 -29.40 -32.05 -30.11
CA VAL A 66 -28.88 -30.67 -30.32
C VAL A 66 -29.27 -29.76 -29.16
N MET A 67 -30.52 -29.81 -28.69
CA MET A 67 -30.99 -29.02 -27.57
C MET A 67 -30.30 -29.41 -26.25
N LEU A 68 -30.05 -30.70 -26.02
CA LEU A 68 -29.30 -31.19 -24.86
C LEU A 68 -27.86 -30.70 -24.87
N LEU A 69 -27.17 -30.77 -26.01
CA LEU A 69 -25.81 -30.24 -26.17
C LEU A 69 -25.73 -28.73 -25.96
N ALA A 70 -26.67 -27.97 -26.53
CA ALA A 70 -26.74 -26.54 -26.32
C ALA A 70 -27.01 -26.19 -24.84
N SER A 71 -27.88 -26.96 -24.18
CA SER A 71 -28.20 -26.77 -22.77
C SER A 71 -27.02 -27.10 -21.87
N THR A 72 -26.26 -28.17 -22.13
CA THR A 72 -25.05 -28.48 -21.36
C THR A 72 -23.94 -27.47 -21.59
N PHE A 73 -23.77 -26.95 -22.80
CA PHE A 73 -22.80 -25.89 -23.09
C PHE A 73 -23.19 -24.58 -22.41
N LEU A 74 -24.48 -24.21 -22.44
CA LEU A 74 -24.99 -23.04 -21.74
C LEU A 74 -24.88 -23.19 -20.22
N LEU A 75 -25.20 -24.36 -19.68
CA LEU A 75 -25.06 -24.65 -18.26
C LEU A 75 -23.59 -24.60 -17.84
N GLY A 76 -22.68 -25.19 -18.63
CA GLY A 76 -21.24 -25.10 -18.43
C GLY A 76 -20.73 -23.66 -18.48
N TYR A 77 -21.20 -22.87 -19.45
CA TYR A 77 -20.89 -21.44 -19.54
C TYR A 77 -21.39 -20.68 -18.30
N LEU A 78 -22.63 -20.91 -17.87
CA LEU A 78 -23.22 -20.29 -16.69
C LEU A 78 -22.52 -20.73 -15.39
N LEU A 79 -22.07 -21.98 -15.28
CA LEU A 79 -21.32 -22.48 -14.12
C LEU A 79 -19.88 -21.92 -14.09
N LEU A 80 -19.23 -21.77 -15.25
CA LEU A 80 -17.92 -21.13 -15.35
C LEU A 80 -17.99 -19.63 -15.05
N ARG A 81 -19.06 -18.95 -15.47
CA ARG A 81 -19.30 -17.52 -15.21
C ARG A 81 -19.90 -17.26 -13.83
N GLY A 82 -20.60 -18.25 -13.29
CA GLY A 82 -21.23 -18.28 -11.97
C GLY A 82 -20.28 -18.72 -10.86
N ARG A 83 -18.99 -18.93 -11.17
CA ARG A 83 -17.96 -18.81 -10.14
C ARG A 83 -18.17 -17.45 -9.49
N PRO A 84 -18.52 -17.39 -8.20
CA PRO A 84 -18.64 -16.11 -7.52
C PRO A 84 -17.36 -15.36 -7.81
N ALA A 85 -17.45 -14.10 -8.22
CA ALA A 85 -16.30 -13.22 -8.26
C ALA A 85 -15.52 -13.50 -6.97
N ALA A 86 -14.33 -14.08 -7.10
CA ALA A 86 -13.55 -14.59 -5.98
C ALA A 86 -13.67 -13.57 -4.85
N ALA A 87 -14.21 -13.99 -3.70
CA ALA A 87 -14.60 -13.14 -2.57
C ALA A 87 -13.75 -11.87 -2.57
N ALA A 88 -14.36 -10.72 -2.94
CA ALA A 88 -13.67 -9.51 -3.41
C ALA A 88 -12.28 -9.38 -2.77
N GLN A 89 -11.27 -9.90 -3.47
CA GLN A 89 -9.91 -9.94 -2.93
C GLN A 89 -9.53 -8.50 -2.61
N ASP A 90 -9.00 -8.28 -1.40
CA ASP A 90 -8.59 -6.97 -0.94
C ASP A 90 -7.74 -6.29 -2.03
N PRO A 91 -8.20 -5.18 -2.66
CA PRO A 91 -7.50 -4.57 -3.78
C PRO A 91 -6.10 -4.08 -3.41
N TYR A 92 -5.87 -3.76 -2.13
CA TYR A 92 -4.55 -3.37 -1.64
C TYR A 92 -3.61 -4.56 -1.58
N ARG A 93 -4.11 -5.72 -1.12
CA ARG A 93 -3.36 -6.97 -1.14
C ARG A 93 -3.06 -7.41 -2.57
N GLN A 94 -4.04 -7.33 -3.47
CA GLN A 94 -3.82 -7.62 -4.90
C GLN A 94 -2.73 -6.73 -5.51
N TYR A 95 -2.74 -5.44 -5.18
CA TYR A 95 -1.68 -4.53 -5.61
C TYR A 95 -0.32 -4.98 -5.07
N ALA A 96 -0.21 -5.22 -3.76
CA ALA A 96 1.05 -5.64 -3.14
C ALA A 96 1.57 -6.95 -3.74
N ASP A 97 0.72 -7.97 -3.87
CA ASP A 97 1.06 -9.24 -4.50
C ASP A 97 1.47 -9.06 -5.97
N GLY A 98 0.80 -8.17 -6.70
CA GLY A 98 1.15 -7.82 -8.09
C GLY A 98 2.51 -7.12 -8.22
N ILE A 99 2.82 -6.17 -7.33
CA ILE A 99 4.15 -5.54 -7.26
C ILE A 99 5.22 -6.59 -6.98
N ILE A 100 4.97 -7.52 -6.06
CA ILE A 100 5.95 -8.56 -5.71
C ILE A 100 6.12 -9.58 -6.83
N ALA A 101 5.04 -9.98 -7.50
CA ALA A 101 5.11 -10.84 -8.66
C ALA A 101 5.94 -10.20 -9.79
N MET A 102 5.68 -8.91 -10.08
CA MET A 102 6.47 -8.18 -11.08
C MET A 102 7.93 -8.01 -10.64
N GLY A 103 8.18 -7.67 -9.37
CA GLY A 103 9.52 -7.53 -8.83
C GLY A 103 10.33 -8.82 -8.96
N ARG A 104 9.71 -9.97 -8.70
CA ARG A 104 10.33 -11.28 -8.91
C ARG A 104 10.70 -11.51 -10.36
N VAL A 105 9.78 -11.29 -11.30
CA VAL A 105 10.05 -11.44 -12.74
C VAL A 105 11.21 -10.56 -13.17
N LEU A 106 11.21 -9.28 -12.78
CA LEU A 106 12.28 -8.34 -13.12
C LEU A 106 13.63 -8.76 -12.52
N HIS A 107 13.62 -9.30 -11.31
CA HIS A 107 14.82 -9.79 -10.64
C HIS A 107 15.38 -11.06 -11.33
N GLU A 108 14.53 -12.06 -11.60
CA GLU A 108 14.91 -13.30 -12.30
C GLU A 108 15.44 -13.02 -13.72
N GLU A 109 14.84 -12.07 -14.43
CA GLU A 109 15.27 -11.62 -15.75
C GLU A 109 16.46 -10.63 -15.74
N ARG A 110 16.99 -10.27 -14.57
CA ARG A 110 18.06 -9.28 -14.39
C ARG A 110 17.78 -7.94 -15.08
N ARG A 111 16.56 -7.44 -14.91
CA ARG A 111 16.12 -6.12 -15.41
C ARG A 111 16.37 -5.05 -14.35
N ASP A 112 17.63 -4.88 -13.92
CA ASP A 112 18.00 -4.09 -12.74
C ASP A 112 17.41 -2.67 -12.73
N PRO A 113 17.54 -1.85 -13.81
CA PRO A 113 16.99 -0.50 -13.79
C PRO A 113 15.45 -0.45 -13.69
N ALA A 114 14.77 -1.47 -14.21
CA ALA A 114 13.31 -1.56 -14.11
C ALA A 114 12.89 -1.96 -12.69
N LEU A 115 13.63 -2.86 -12.04
CA LEU A 115 13.38 -3.24 -10.65
C LEU A 115 13.59 -2.05 -9.70
N LEU A 116 14.67 -1.29 -9.87
CA LEU A 116 14.93 -0.10 -9.07
C LEU A 116 13.81 0.95 -9.22
N ARG A 117 13.31 1.17 -10.44
CA ARG A 117 12.14 2.04 -10.69
C ARG A 117 10.86 1.50 -10.05
N LEU A 118 10.60 0.20 -10.13
CA LEU A 118 9.45 -0.43 -9.47
C LEU A 118 9.48 -0.18 -7.96
N ARG A 119 10.65 -0.37 -7.34
CA ARG A 119 10.88 -0.07 -5.91
C ARG A 119 10.63 1.40 -5.61
N ALA A 120 11.23 2.31 -6.37
CA ALA A 120 11.11 3.75 -6.14
C ALA A 120 9.65 4.20 -6.16
N ASN A 121 8.85 3.65 -7.08
CA ASN A 121 7.43 4.00 -7.22
C ASN A 121 6.52 3.32 -6.19
N SER A 122 6.93 2.19 -5.62
CA SER A 122 6.05 1.33 -4.80
C SER A 122 6.36 1.35 -3.31
N SER A 123 7.61 1.65 -2.91
CA SER A 123 8.07 1.54 -1.52
C SER A 123 7.22 2.36 -0.54
N LEU A 124 6.92 3.62 -0.87
CA LEU A 124 6.07 4.46 -0.02
C LEU A 124 4.65 3.89 0.11
N THR A 125 4.05 3.45 -0.99
CA THR A 125 2.70 2.86 -0.98
C THR A 125 2.64 1.60 -0.13
N LEU A 126 3.63 0.71 -0.25
CA LEU A 126 3.75 -0.48 0.60
C LEU A 126 3.91 -0.10 2.08
N HIS A 127 4.70 0.93 2.39
CA HIS A 127 4.83 1.45 3.75
C HIS A 127 3.51 2.01 4.28
N VAL A 128 2.80 2.82 3.48
CA VAL A 128 1.53 3.44 3.85
C VAL A 128 0.44 2.41 4.15
N TRP A 129 0.42 1.32 3.39
CA TRP A 129 -0.58 0.26 3.55
C TRP A 129 -0.17 -0.85 4.52
N GLY A 130 0.97 -0.70 5.21
CA GLY A 130 1.42 -1.68 6.22
C GLY A 130 2.01 -2.97 5.64
N PHE A 131 2.28 -3.03 4.33
CA PHE A 131 2.87 -4.20 3.67
C PHE A 131 4.39 -4.21 3.81
N HIS A 132 4.86 -4.23 5.06
CA HIS A 132 6.30 -4.13 5.38
C HIS A 132 7.08 -5.37 4.96
N ARG A 133 6.48 -6.57 5.00
CA ARG A 133 7.13 -7.80 4.53
C ARG A 133 7.39 -7.75 3.03
N GLU A 134 6.38 -7.31 2.27
CA GLU A 134 6.49 -7.10 0.83
C GLU A 134 7.51 -6.00 0.51
N ARG A 135 7.52 -4.91 1.30
CA ARG A 135 8.52 -3.85 1.18
C ARG A 135 9.94 -4.37 1.38
N VAL A 136 10.18 -5.18 2.43
CA VAL A 136 11.48 -5.82 2.67
C VAL A 136 11.86 -6.70 1.49
N LEU A 137 10.96 -7.56 1.01
CA LEU A 137 11.24 -8.47 -0.10
C LEU A 137 11.62 -7.73 -1.39
N LEU A 138 10.85 -6.69 -1.75
CA LEU A 138 11.18 -5.82 -2.89
C LEU A 138 12.50 -5.08 -2.67
N GLY A 139 12.77 -4.64 -1.44
CA GLY A 139 14.01 -4.00 -1.02
C GLY A 139 15.23 -4.92 -1.16
N THR A 140 15.10 -6.21 -0.82
CA THR A 140 16.19 -7.19 -0.97
C THR A 140 16.61 -7.31 -2.42
N TRP A 141 15.66 -7.53 -3.34
CA TRP A 141 15.97 -7.60 -4.77
C TRP A 141 16.52 -6.28 -5.31
N ALA A 142 15.96 -5.14 -4.87
CA ALA A 142 16.44 -3.82 -5.27
C ALA A 142 17.87 -3.53 -4.75
N LEU A 143 18.24 -4.03 -3.57
CA LEU A 143 19.59 -3.90 -3.04
C LEU A 143 20.60 -4.61 -3.94
N GLU A 144 20.31 -5.84 -4.34
CA GLU A 144 21.16 -6.62 -5.24
C GLU A 144 21.32 -5.92 -6.60
N SER A 145 20.23 -5.43 -7.17
CA SER A 145 20.26 -4.65 -8.41
C SER A 145 21.05 -3.35 -8.29
N ALA A 146 20.91 -2.60 -7.19
CA ALA A 146 21.64 -1.35 -6.97
C ALA A 146 23.15 -1.61 -6.85
N GLN A 147 23.54 -2.71 -6.20
CA GLN A 147 24.94 -3.13 -6.11
C GLN A 147 25.50 -3.55 -7.46
N PHE A 148 24.71 -4.26 -8.28
CA PHE A 148 25.10 -4.66 -9.62
C PHE A 148 25.31 -3.44 -10.55
N THR A 149 24.46 -2.41 -10.43
CA THR A 149 24.56 -1.18 -11.22
C THR A 149 25.50 -0.13 -10.62
N ASP A 150 26.17 -0.42 -9.51
CA ASP A 150 27.02 0.52 -8.73
C ASP A 150 26.30 1.83 -8.35
N ASP A 151 24.98 1.78 -8.13
CA ASP A 151 24.18 2.93 -7.70
C ASP A 151 24.18 3.03 -6.17
N ARG A 152 25.20 3.71 -5.63
CA ARG A 152 25.45 3.81 -4.18
C ARG A 152 24.39 4.61 -3.42
N LEU A 153 23.79 5.62 -4.04
CA LEU A 153 22.73 6.41 -3.40
C LEU A 153 21.44 5.59 -3.29
N THR A 154 21.11 4.83 -4.35
CA THR A 154 19.98 3.91 -4.31
C THR A 154 20.23 2.75 -3.34
N GLU A 155 21.45 2.17 -3.31
CA GLU A 155 21.86 1.17 -2.31
C GLU A 155 21.59 1.68 -0.89
N ALA A 156 22.07 2.88 -0.57
CA ALA A 156 21.86 3.48 0.74
C ALA A 156 20.38 3.76 1.04
N SER A 157 19.62 4.29 0.09
CA SER A 157 18.18 4.52 0.25
C SER A 157 17.43 3.22 0.55
N VAL A 158 17.73 2.12 -0.16
CA VAL A 158 17.10 0.81 0.07
C VAL A 158 17.42 0.27 1.47
N LEU A 159 18.70 0.36 1.87
CA LEU A 159 19.16 -0.05 3.19
C LEU A 159 18.48 0.73 4.32
N ILE A 160 18.27 2.04 4.15
CA ILE A 160 17.63 2.89 5.16
C ILE A 160 16.13 2.59 5.27
N ASP A 161 15.44 2.57 4.13
CA ASP A 161 13.99 2.59 4.07
C ASP A 161 13.35 1.19 4.11
N ASP A 162 13.74 0.32 3.18
CA ASP A 162 13.06 -0.95 2.95
C ASP A 162 13.64 -2.06 3.81
N LEU A 163 14.94 -2.02 4.10
CA LEU A 163 15.63 -3.03 4.91
C LEU A 163 15.95 -2.56 6.31
N GLY A 164 15.97 -1.25 6.55
CA GLY A 164 16.17 -0.64 7.86
C GLY A 164 14.83 -0.42 8.55
N TRP A 165 14.13 0.64 8.15
CA TRP A 165 12.87 1.05 8.77
C TRP A 165 11.77 -0.01 8.69
N ALA A 166 11.60 -0.69 7.55
CA ALA A 166 10.55 -1.71 7.45
C ALA A 166 10.84 -2.95 8.31
N ASN A 167 12.10 -3.35 8.46
CA ASN A 167 12.48 -4.43 9.38
C ASN A 167 12.28 -4.04 10.85
N TYR A 168 12.54 -2.78 11.22
CA TYR A 168 12.22 -2.28 12.56
C TYR A 168 10.71 -2.41 12.85
N LEU A 169 9.87 -2.00 11.90
CA LEU A 169 8.40 -2.12 12.04
C LEU A 169 7.93 -3.58 12.09
N LEU A 170 8.74 -4.54 11.64
CA LEU A 170 8.48 -5.97 11.75
C LEU A 170 9.09 -6.59 13.02
N GLY A 171 9.80 -5.82 13.85
CA GLY A 171 10.50 -6.30 15.04
C GLY A 171 11.80 -7.07 14.74
N ASN A 172 12.36 -6.93 13.54
CA ASN A 172 13.58 -7.62 13.14
C ASN A 172 14.84 -6.84 13.57
N GLU A 173 15.80 -7.53 14.20
CA GLU A 173 17.02 -6.93 14.75
C GLU A 173 17.98 -6.37 13.68
N GLU A 174 17.92 -6.88 12.44
CA GLU A 174 18.76 -6.43 11.31
C GLU A 174 18.55 -4.96 10.93
N ALA A 175 17.48 -4.32 11.42
CA ALA A 175 17.14 -2.94 11.10
C ALA A 175 18.30 -1.96 11.36
N ILE A 176 18.92 -2.04 12.54
CA ILE A 176 20.03 -1.14 12.92
C ILE A 176 21.24 -1.40 12.02
N THR A 177 21.61 -2.67 11.81
CA THR A 177 22.75 -3.06 10.99
C THR A 177 22.59 -2.55 9.55
N ASN A 178 21.40 -2.63 8.97
CA ASN A 178 21.15 -2.12 7.62
C ASN A 178 21.31 -0.60 7.53
N ILE A 179 20.77 0.16 8.50
CA ILE A 179 20.90 1.62 8.51
C ILE A 179 22.37 2.04 8.73
N GLN A 180 23.10 1.38 9.63
CA GLN A 180 24.52 1.64 9.83
C GLN A 180 25.35 1.35 8.57
N ARG A 181 25.07 0.24 7.87
CA ARG A 181 25.69 -0.07 6.57
C ARG A 181 25.45 1.05 5.57
N ALA A 182 24.24 1.62 5.52
CA ALA A 182 23.94 2.75 4.63
C ALA A 182 24.79 3.98 4.95
N ILE A 183 24.94 4.33 6.24
CA ILE A 183 25.77 5.45 6.68
C ILE A 183 27.22 5.24 6.25
N THR A 184 27.80 4.08 6.55
CA THR A 184 29.19 3.76 6.14
C THR A 184 29.38 3.85 4.62
N ARG A 185 28.39 3.41 3.83
CA ARG A 185 28.41 3.52 2.36
C ARG A 185 28.39 4.98 1.91
N LEU A 186 27.53 5.81 2.50
CA LEU A 186 27.39 7.23 2.17
C LEU A 186 28.65 8.02 2.55
N GLU A 187 29.19 7.79 3.74
CA GLU A 187 30.43 8.44 4.23
C GLU A 187 31.65 8.09 3.36
N GLY A 188 31.67 6.87 2.79
CA GLY A 188 32.70 6.45 1.84
C GLY A 188 32.62 7.11 0.46
N LEU A 189 31.56 7.86 0.13
CA LEU A 189 31.43 8.56 -1.14
C LEU A 189 32.23 9.87 -1.15
N PRO A 190 32.89 10.22 -2.28
CA PRO A 190 33.70 11.43 -2.39
C PRO A 190 32.87 12.71 -2.14
N PRO A 191 33.42 13.76 -1.49
CA PRO A 191 32.68 14.94 -1.00
C PRO A 191 32.11 15.91 -2.05
N THR A 192 32.04 15.51 -3.32
CA THR A 192 31.79 16.44 -4.44
C THR A 192 30.68 15.97 -5.39
N LEU A 193 30.23 14.72 -5.28
CA LEU A 193 29.18 14.16 -6.11
C LEU A 193 27.92 13.98 -5.26
N PHE A 194 26.85 14.71 -5.63
CA PHE A 194 25.52 14.58 -5.02
C PHE A 194 25.42 14.99 -3.53
N GLU A 195 26.23 15.96 -3.10
CA GLU A 195 26.34 16.32 -1.66
C GLU A 195 24.99 16.58 -0.97
N PRO A 196 24.01 17.31 -1.57
CA PRO A 196 22.69 17.47 -0.95
C PRO A 196 21.94 16.13 -0.76
N GLN A 197 21.96 15.25 -1.77
CA GLN A 197 21.28 13.96 -1.73
C GLN A 197 21.94 13.00 -0.74
N LYS A 198 23.28 13.01 -0.68
CA LYS A 198 24.06 12.26 0.30
C LYS A 198 23.71 12.71 1.73
N SER A 199 23.77 14.01 2.00
CA SER A 199 23.51 14.56 3.33
C SER A 199 22.08 14.37 3.80
N THR A 200 21.09 14.51 2.90
CA THR A 200 19.68 14.21 3.23
C THR A 200 19.46 12.73 3.56
N LEU A 201 20.14 11.80 2.86
CA LEU A 201 20.12 10.37 3.19
C LEU A 201 20.80 10.07 4.53
N ILE A 202 21.95 10.68 4.82
CA ILE A 202 22.65 10.56 6.12
C ILE A 202 21.73 11.06 7.24
N ALA A 203 21.13 12.25 7.08
CA ALA A 203 20.21 12.82 8.06
C ALA A 203 19.01 11.90 8.31
N LYS A 204 18.44 11.32 7.24
CA LYS A 204 17.37 10.34 7.32
C LYS A 204 17.79 9.07 8.05
N ALA A 205 18.99 8.55 7.80
CA ALA A 205 19.51 7.35 8.44
C ALA A 205 19.64 7.55 9.96
N HIS A 206 20.31 8.63 10.37
CA HIS A 206 20.46 8.99 11.78
C HIS A 206 19.13 9.26 12.47
N ARG A 207 18.20 9.94 11.80
CA ARG A 207 16.83 10.13 12.30
C ARG A 207 16.13 8.80 12.60
N HIS A 208 16.25 7.80 11.71
CA HIS A 208 15.70 6.47 11.96
C HIS A 208 16.42 5.74 13.10
N LEU A 209 17.75 5.80 13.17
CA LEU A 209 18.51 5.23 14.29
C LEU A 209 18.12 5.85 15.63
N GLY A 210 17.94 7.18 15.69
CA GLY A 210 17.51 7.88 16.91
C GLY A 210 16.18 7.36 17.42
N VAL A 211 15.19 7.16 16.52
CA VAL A 211 13.90 6.56 16.89
C VAL A 211 14.06 5.11 17.36
N ILE A 212 14.76 4.27 16.59
CA ILE A 212 14.90 2.84 16.89
C ILE A 212 15.61 2.62 18.22
N ARG A 213 16.75 3.29 18.43
CA ARG A 213 17.56 3.12 19.64
C ARG A 213 16.88 3.70 20.87
N THR A 214 16.18 4.82 20.73
CA THR A 214 15.37 5.38 21.83
C THR A 214 14.25 4.43 22.21
N ALA A 215 13.60 3.76 21.24
CA ALA A 215 12.58 2.75 21.54
C ALA A 215 13.14 1.48 22.22
N GLN A 216 14.46 1.26 22.18
CA GLN A 216 15.16 0.14 22.80
C GLN A 216 15.92 0.55 24.08
N SER A 217 15.79 1.81 24.51
CA SER A 217 16.53 2.40 25.63
C SER A 217 15.58 3.04 26.63
N ASP A 218 16.00 3.12 27.89
CA ASP A 218 15.28 3.88 28.93
C ASP A 218 15.55 5.39 28.84
N THR A 219 16.44 5.81 27.95
CA THR A 219 16.85 7.20 27.75
C THR A 219 16.81 7.62 26.28
N LEU A 220 16.57 8.91 26.06
CA LEU A 220 16.60 9.53 24.75
C LEU A 220 18.02 9.51 24.19
N VAL A 221 18.18 9.04 22.95
CA VAL A 221 19.47 8.96 22.27
C VAL A 221 19.69 10.20 21.40
N ASP A 222 19.96 11.34 22.05
CA ASP A 222 20.10 12.65 21.40
C ASP A 222 21.21 12.71 20.35
N SER A 223 22.28 11.94 20.54
CA SER A 223 23.45 11.97 19.65
C SER A 223 23.11 11.64 18.20
N GLU A 224 22.13 10.78 17.94
CA GLU A 224 21.69 10.46 16.58
C GLU A 224 20.93 11.64 15.94
N PHE A 225 20.08 12.33 16.70
CA PHE A 225 19.36 13.50 16.20
C PHE A 225 20.32 14.68 15.95
N ASP A 226 21.35 14.84 16.78
CA ASP A 226 22.43 15.82 16.56
C ASP A 226 23.24 15.53 15.29
N GLN A 227 23.52 14.25 14.99
CA GLN A 227 24.19 13.87 13.74
C GLN A 227 23.29 14.15 12.54
N ALA A 228 21.98 13.87 12.65
CA ALA A 228 21.02 14.20 11.59
C ALA A 228 20.96 15.70 11.31
N ARG A 229 20.99 16.54 12.36
CA ARG A 229 21.00 18.00 12.24
C ARG A 229 22.27 18.51 11.58
N ARG A 230 23.43 18.04 12.02
CA ARG A 230 24.74 18.41 11.44
C ARG A 230 24.81 18.11 9.95
N ALA A 231 24.36 16.92 9.52
CA ALA A 231 24.33 16.57 8.11
C ALA A 231 23.48 17.54 7.27
N LEU A 232 22.39 18.09 7.82
CA LEU A 232 21.54 19.08 7.14
C LEU A 232 22.15 20.48 7.15
N GLU A 233 22.80 20.88 8.24
CA GLU A 233 23.50 22.17 8.36
C GLU A 233 24.58 22.32 7.29
N ASP A 234 25.33 21.25 6.99
CA ASP A 234 26.39 21.22 5.98
C ASP A 234 25.89 21.60 4.57
N ILE A 235 24.60 21.37 4.27
CA ILE A 235 24.01 21.62 2.96
C ILE A 235 22.97 22.75 2.96
N GLN A 236 22.78 23.46 4.08
CA GLN A 236 21.77 24.50 4.26
C GLN A 236 21.86 25.63 3.22
N SER A 237 23.07 25.98 2.82
CA SER A 237 23.32 27.02 1.80
C SER A 237 23.07 26.53 0.38
N LEU A 238 23.18 25.22 0.14
CA LEU A 238 23.07 24.59 -1.18
C LEU A 238 21.62 24.22 -1.52
N ALA A 239 20.86 23.72 -0.53
CA ALA A 239 19.51 23.20 -0.73
C ALA A 239 18.55 23.62 0.40
N PRO A 240 18.30 24.93 0.60
CA PRO A 240 17.59 25.43 1.78
C PRO A 240 16.16 24.91 1.92
N GLN A 241 15.46 24.68 0.79
CA GLN A 241 14.09 24.15 0.81
C GLN A 241 14.06 22.67 1.20
N GLU A 242 14.98 21.86 0.68
CA GLU A 242 15.10 20.43 1.02
C GLU A 242 15.46 20.27 2.50
N VAL A 243 16.42 21.07 2.98
CA VAL A 243 16.82 21.10 4.39
C VAL A 243 15.65 21.48 5.28
N GLN A 244 14.84 22.48 4.92
CA GLN A 244 13.67 22.85 5.72
C GLN A 244 12.66 21.70 5.86
N VAL A 245 12.45 20.93 4.78
CA VAL A 245 11.59 19.74 4.81
C VAL A 245 12.19 18.65 5.70
N ASP A 246 13.50 18.40 5.63
CA ASP A 246 14.13 17.38 6.45
C ASP A 246 14.29 17.77 7.92
N LEU A 247 14.44 19.05 8.24
CA LEU A 247 14.34 19.55 9.62
C LEU A 247 12.92 19.36 10.17
N THR A 248 11.90 19.50 9.33
CA THR A 248 10.50 19.20 9.70
C THR A 248 10.33 17.71 10.01
N HIS A 249 10.94 16.82 9.22
CA HIS A 249 10.97 15.40 9.53
C HIS A 249 11.75 15.08 10.82
N LEU A 250 12.87 15.76 11.05
CA LEU A 250 13.70 15.57 12.23
C LEU A 250 12.91 15.91 13.50
N ALA A 251 12.25 17.08 13.54
CA ALA A 251 11.41 17.47 14.66
C ALA A 251 10.28 16.45 14.92
N HIS A 252 9.63 15.95 13.87
CA HIS A 252 8.61 14.89 14.02
C HIS A 252 9.21 13.60 14.61
N ALA A 253 10.40 13.20 14.17
CA ALA A 253 11.04 11.97 14.64
C ALA A 253 11.54 12.07 16.08
N GLU A 254 12.10 13.21 16.48
CA GLU A 254 12.46 13.50 17.88
C GLU A 254 11.20 13.40 18.78
N ALA A 255 10.09 14.02 18.38
CA ALA A 255 8.82 13.92 19.10
C ALA A 255 8.32 12.47 19.20
N LEU A 256 8.43 11.71 18.10
CA LEU A 256 8.02 10.30 18.05
C LEU A 256 8.90 9.43 18.97
N ALA A 257 10.21 9.68 19.02
CA ALA A 257 11.14 8.95 19.86
C ALA A 257 10.82 9.16 21.34
N ILE A 258 10.60 10.41 21.76
CA ILE A 258 10.17 10.73 23.14
C ILE A 258 8.85 10.04 23.49
N ALA A 259 7.84 10.14 22.61
CA ALA A 259 6.54 9.51 22.84
C ALA A 259 6.65 7.98 22.93
N SER A 260 7.54 7.36 22.15
CA SER A 260 7.76 5.91 22.15
C SER A 260 8.50 5.44 23.40
N MET A 261 9.54 6.16 23.84
CA MET A 261 10.28 5.88 25.08
C MET A 261 9.36 5.89 26.30
N LEU A 262 8.41 6.83 26.34
CA LEU A 262 7.41 6.95 27.41
C LEU A 262 6.21 6.01 27.23
N ASP A 263 6.28 5.10 26.27
CA ASP A 263 5.24 4.13 25.93
C ASP A 263 3.84 4.75 25.70
N VAL A 264 3.79 6.01 25.25
CA VAL A 264 2.52 6.71 24.98
C VAL A 264 1.73 6.00 23.88
N ASN A 265 2.41 5.32 22.96
CA ASN A 265 1.77 4.59 21.87
C ASN A 265 0.99 3.35 22.34
N THR A 266 1.44 2.69 23.41
CA THR A 266 0.84 1.45 23.92
C THR A 266 -0.04 1.72 25.14
N SER A 267 0.51 2.41 26.14
CA SER A 267 -0.13 2.70 27.43
C SER A 267 -1.10 3.89 27.39
N GLY A 268 -1.01 4.73 26.36
CA GLY A 268 -1.93 5.84 26.09
C GLY A 268 -1.81 7.06 27.02
N THR A 269 -1.28 6.90 28.24
CA THR A 269 -1.10 7.99 29.20
C THR A 269 0.14 7.81 30.09
N ILE A 270 0.71 8.93 30.55
CA ILE A 270 1.71 8.93 31.64
C ILE A 270 1.06 9.27 32.98
N ARG A 271 1.72 8.89 34.08
CA ARG A 271 1.26 9.26 35.43
C ARG A 271 1.38 10.77 35.63
N ARG A 272 0.36 11.42 36.20
CA ARG A 272 0.40 12.88 36.47
C ARG A 272 1.51 13.31 37.43
N SER A 273 1.97 12.39 38.27
CA SER A 273 3.07 12.62 39.20
C SER A 273 4.46 12.48 38.54
N ASP A 274 4.53 11.99 37.31
CA ASP A 274 5.78 11.86 36.56
C ASP A 274 6.19 13.21 35.98
N THR A 275 6.93 13.98 36.78
CA THR A 275 7.38 15.32 36.41
C THR A 275 8.33 15.29 35.22
N GLU A 276 9.15 14.25 35.12
CA GLU A 276 10.14 14.12 34.05
C GLU A 276 9.50 13.69 32.73
N GLY A 277 8.64 12.67 32.76
CA GLY A 277 7.82 12.28 31.61
C GLY A 277 6.95 13.44 31.12
N THR A 278 6.38 14.23 32.03
CA THR A 278 5.60 15.44 31.66
C THR A 278 6.47 16.49 30.96
N ARG A 279 7.69 16.75 31.46
CA ARG A 279 8.64 17.69 30.86
C ARG A 279 9.01 17.25 29.44
N LEU A 280 9.34 15.98 29.26
CA LEU A 280 9.69 15.38 27.98
C LEU A 280 8.51 15.41 26.99
N LEU A 281 7.30 15.09 27.41
CA LEU A 281 6.12 15.18 26.54
C LEU A 281 5.80 16.62 26.12
N ARG A 282 6.06 17.63 26.95
CA ARG A 282 5.93 19.03 26.54
C ARG A 282 6.97 19.43 25.49
N GLN A 283 8.19 18.91 25.59
CA GLN A 283 9.20 19.07 24.54
C GLN A 283 8.73 18.39 23.24
N ALA A 284 8.24 17.16 23.31
CA ALA A 284 7.68 16.44 22.16
C ALA A 284 6.49 17.18 21.53
N LEU A 285 5.62 17.78 22.36
CA LEU A 285 4.49 18.59 21.89
C LEU A 285 4.94 19.84 21.11
N SER A 286 6.00 20.50 21.57
CA SER A 286 6.59 21.64 20.85
C SER A 286 7.15 21.21 19.49
N LEU A 287 7.91 20.12 19.47
CA LEU A 287 8.51 19.56 18.26
C LEU A 287 7.46 19.08 17.24
N VAL A 288 6.42 18.37 17.68
CA VAL A 288 5.37 17.91 16.76
C VAL A 288 4.55 19.06 16.20
N ARG A 289 4.32 20.14 16.97
CA ARG A 289 3.65 21.35 16.46
C ARG A 289 4.47 22.06 15.40
N GLN A 290 5.79 22.17 15.61
CA GLN A 290 6.72 22.66 14.59
C GLN A 290 6.64 21.80 13.32
N ALA A 291 6.63 20.47 13.47
CA ALA A 291 6.50 19.56 12.34
C ALA A 291 5.15 19.69 11.61
N THR A 292 4.04 19.77 12.35
CA THR A 292 2.68 19.97 11.82
C THR A 292 2.61 21.22 10.96
N GLU A 293 3.17 22.33 11.43
CA GLU A 293 3.19 23.58 10.67
C GLU A 293 4.08 23.48 9.42
N GLY A 294 5.24 22.84 9.54
CA GLY A 294 6.13 22.61 8.40
C GLY A 294 5.49 21.75 7.30
N PHE A 295 4.85 20.63 7.66
CA PHE A 295 4.16 19.77 6.67
C PHE A 295 2.96 20.46 6.04
N ARG A 296 2.21 21.24 6.83
CA ARG A 296 1.10 22.06 6.32
C ARG A 296 1.59 23.06 5.28
N SER A 297 2.66 23.79 5.58
CA SER A 297 3.26 24.78 4.69
C SER A 297 3.85 24.15 3.43
N ALA A 298 4.42 22.95 3.53
CA ALA A 298 4.93 22.19 2.39
C ALA A 298 3.83 21.52 1.54
N GLY A 299 2.56 21.54 1.98
CA GLY A 299 1.46 20.87 1.30
C GLY A 299 1.49 19.34 1.39
N ASP A 300 2.31 18.76 2.28
CA ASP A 300 2.43 17.31 2.48
C ASP A 300 1.28 16.79 3.36
N GLN A 301 0.13 16.53 2.74
CA GLN A 301 -1.07 16.06 3.44
C GLN A 301 -0.85 14.73 4.19
N GLY A 302 0.00 13.85 3.64
CA GLY A 302 0.31 12.57 4.25
C GLY A 302 1.04 12.72 5.58
N ARG A 303 2.09 13.53 5.60
CA ARG A 303 2.89 13.78 6.82
C ARG A 303 2.21 14.74 7.78
N TYR A 304 1.43 15.70 7.27
CA TYR A 304 0.55 16.54 8.09
C TYR A 304 -0.46 15.73 8.89
N ALA A 305 -1.10 14.73 8.26
CA ALA A 305 -1.98 13.81 8.98
C ALA A 305 -1.22 13.03 10.06
N LYS A 306 0.00 12.56 9.78
CA LYS A 306 0.84 11.86 10.77
C LYS A 306 1.16 12.71 12.00
N SER A 307 1.59 13.95 11.78
CA SER A 307 1.97 14.83 12.88
C SER A 307 0.77 15.18 13.76
N LEU A 308 -0.42 15.38 13.18
CA LEU A 308 -1.65 15.59 13.95
C LEU A 308 -2.04 14.38 14.80
N VAL A 309 -1.85 13.16 14.30
CA VAL A 309 -2.11 11.96 15.08
C VAL A 309 -1.20 11.89 16.30
N LEU A 310 0.10 12.16 16.12
CA LEU A 310 1.06 12.18 17.22
C LEU A 310 0.76 13.33 18.20
N GLU A 311 0.39 14.51 17.72
CA GLU A 311 0.03 15.66 18.55
C GLU A 311 -1.17 15.35 19.47
N VAL A 312 -2.24 14.78 18.92
CA VAL A 312 -3.42 14.39 19.72
C VAL A 312 -3.03 13.39 20.81
N ARG A 313 -2.17 12.42 20.50
CA ARG A 313 -1.70 11.42 21.47
C ARG A 313 -0.88 12.01 22.59
N ILE A 314 0.04 12.92 22.27
CA ILE A 314 0.85 13.62 23.27
C ILE A 314 -0.06 14.45 24.19
N LEU A 315 -1.07 15.13 23.65
CA LEU A 315 -2.05 15.89 24.43
C LEU A 315 -2.88 14.98 25.35
N GLU A 316 -3.34 13.83 24.85
CA GLU A 316 -4.04 12.82 25.66
C GLU A 316 -3.15 12.32 26.81
N ALA A 317 -1.87 12.02 26.53
CA ALA A 317 -0.92 11.57 27.53
C ALA A 317 -0.57 12.63 28.58
N LEU A 318 -0.60 13.91 28.19
CA LEU A 318 -0.46 15.07 29.09
C LEU A 318 -1.74 15.38 29.89
N HIS A 319 -2.82 14.60 29.72
CA HIS A 319 -4.14 14.85 30.33
C HIS A 319 -4.82 16.15 29.83
N GLU A 320 -4.42 16.68 28.68
CA GLU A 320 -5.01 17.85 28.03
C GLU A 320 -6.21 17.46 27.14
N VAL A 321 -7.13 16.67 27.70
CA VAL A 321 -8.20 15.96 26.96
C VAL A 321 -9.11 16.90 26.16
N GLU A 322 -9.40 18.09 26.67
CA GLU A 322 -10.24 19.05 25.95
C GLU A 322 -9.55 19.61 24.69
N VAL A 323 -8.23 19.85 24.76
CA VAL A 323 -7.44 20.30 23.61
C VAL A 323 -7.32 19.18 22.58
N ALA A 324 -7.05 17.94 23.04
CA ALA A 324 -7.03 16.76 22.19
C ALA A 324 -8.36 16.56 21.44
N ARG A 325 -9.50 16.70 22.15
CA ARG A 325 -10.85 16.59 21.58
C ARG A 325 -11.12 17.66 20.52
N GLN A 326 -10.62 18.87 20.69
CA GLN A 326 -10.76 19.95 19.70
C GLN A 326 -9.92 19.70 18.44
N LEU A 327 -8.75 19.07 18.59
CA LEU A 327 -7.86 18.77 17.47
C LEU A 327 -8.26 17.49 16.70
N ALA A 328 -8.92 16.54 17.36
CA ALA A 328 -9.33 15.26 16.76
C ALA A 328 -10.13 15.39 15.44
N PRO A 329 -11.11 16.29 15.29
CA PRO A 329 -11.81 16.47 14.01
C PRO A 329 -10.92 16.98 12.86
N LEU A 330 -9.86 17.72 13.17
CA LEU A 330 -8.88 18.15 12.16
C LEU A 330 -7.99 16.97 11.75
N ARG A 331 -7.48 16.21 12.73
CA ARG A 331 -6.76 14.96 12.52
C ARG A 331 -7.56 14.00 11.64
N ASP A 332 -8.82 13.73 11.98
CA ASP A 332 -9.65 12.75 11.28
C ASP A 332 -9.90 13.16 9.82
N ARG A 333 -10.13 14.47 9.58
CA ARG A 333 -10.24 15.01 8.21
C ARG A 333 -8.92 14.90 7.45
N ALA A 334 -7.79 15.20 8.08
CA ALA A 334 -6.47 15.09 7.46
C ALA A 334 -6.15 13.63 7.10
N VAL A 335 -6.39 12.68 8.02
CA VAL A 335 -6.21 11.25 7.78
C VAL A 335 -7.09 10.78 6.62
N ALA A 336 -8.38 11.13 6.64
CA ALA A 336 -9.32 10.77 5.57
C ALA A 336 -8.94 11.34 4.20
N ALA A 337 -8.34 12.55 4.17
CA ALA A 337 -7.85 13.18 2.94
C ALA A 337 -6.47 12.68 2.48
N SER A 338 -5.77 11.91 3.33
CA SER A 338 -4.42 11.44 3.07
C SER A 338 -4.36 10.02 2.52
N VAL A 339 -3.16 9.62 2.09
CA VAL A 339 -2.85 8.24 1.69
C VAL A 339 -3.03 7.21 2.82
N TRP A 340 -3.14 7.69 4.08
CA TRP A 340 -3.28 6.87 5.28
C TRP A 340 -4.72 6.56 5.70
N SER A 341 -5.71 6.89 4.87
CA SER A 341 -7.14 6.71 5.16
C SER A 341 -7.59 5.26 5.38
N ARG A 342 -6.73 4.26 5.15
CA ARG A 342 -7.01 2.85 5.41
C ARG A 342 -6.93 2.54 6.92
N PRO A 343 -7.79 1.68 7.49
CA PRO A 343 -7.74 1.30 8.91
C PRO A 343 -6.34 0.86 9.36
N ASP A 344 -5.68 -0.02 8.61
CA ASP A 344 -4.34 -0.49 8.97
C ASP A 344 -3.28 0.62 8.85
N GLY A 345 -3.35 1.44 7.80
CA GLY A 345 -2.45 2.60 7.63
C GLY A 345 -2.60 3.60 8.78
N ALA A 346 -3.83 3.89 9.21
CA ALA A 346 -4.12 4.74 10.36
C ALA A 346 -3.60 4.12 11.67
N LEU A 347 -3.73 2.79 11.84
CA LEU A 347 -3.19 2.06 13.00
C LEU A 347 -1.67 2.21 13.10
N PHE A 348 -0.94 2.16 11.98
CA PHE A 348 0.51 2.37 11.94
C PHE A 348 0.93 3.81 12.23
N ILE A 349 0.13 4.82 11.87
CA ILE A 349 0.40 6.20 12.34
C ILE A 349 0.26 6.26 13.87
N THR A 350 -0.68 5.49 14.40
CA THR A 350 -0.98 5.39 15.82
C THR A 350 -0.17 4.29 16.53
N GLY A 351 1.00 3.88 16.01
CA GLY A 351 1.93 2.99 16.73
C GLY A 351 1.30 1.70 17.30
N ARG A 352 0.39 1.06 16.57
CA ARG A 352 -0.16 -0.27 16.89
C ARG A 352 -0.08 -1.19 15.69
#